data_AF-A0AAJ3B2B5-F1
#
_entry.id   AF-A0AAJ3B2B5-F1
#
_cell.length_a   1.000
_cell.length_b   1.000
_cell.length_c   1.000
_cell.angle_alpha   90.00
_cell.angle_beta   90.00
_cell.angle_gamma   90.00
#
_symmetry.space_group_name_H-M   'P 1'
#
loop_
_entity.id
_entity.type
_entity.pdbx_description
1 polymer ?
#
loop_
_entity_poly.entity_id
_entity_poly.type
_entity_poly.pdbx_seq_one_letter_code
_entity_poly.pdbx_strand_id
1 'polypeptide(L)'
;MTYEVIVEGYVLQVEVTYCEDIKPSWNTWNSDWDYFGSRELEFQIVSGTMYDEDGVPMDVCQMELAVIAESKEYVPMIEKALWFEIDGRKRRMGRKAA
;
A
#
# COMPACT_ATOMS: atom_id res chain seq x y z
N MET A 1 -6.65 7.90 1.32
CA MET A 1 -7.03 6.86 2.30
C MET A 1 -5.80 6.50 3.10
N THR A 2 -5.83 6.54 4.44
CA THR A 2 -4.64 6.28 5.26
C THR A 2 -4.55 4.82 5.70
N TYR A 3 -3.36 4.25 5.61
CA TYR A 3 -3.05 2.87 5.99
C TYR A 3 -1.81 2.85 6.87
N GLU A 4 -1.77 1.91 7.80
CA GLU A 4 -0.58 1.59 8.58
C GLU A 4 0.01 0.31 8.02
N VAL A 5 1.30 0.35 7.66
CA VAL A 5 2.02 -0.79 7.10
C VAL A 5 3.31 -1.03 7.86
N ILE A 6 3.61 -2.30 8.11
CA ILE A 6 4.80 -2.70 8.85
C ILE A 6 5.77 -3.32 7.85
N VAL A 7 6.96 -2.74 7.72
CA VAL A 7 8.00 -3.17 6.78
C VAL A 7 9.36 -3.15 7.49
N GLU A 8 10.05 -4.29 7.56
CA GLU A 8 11.43 -4.41 8.07
C GLU A 8 11.69 -3.68 9.41
N GLY A 9 10.72 -3.74 10.34
CA GLY A 9 10.84 -3.10 11.66
C GLY A 9 10.39 -1.64 11.75
N TYR A 10 9.92 -1.07 10.64
CA TYR A 10 9.27 0.24 10.58
C TYR A 10 7.75 0.09 10.54
N VAL A 11 7.05 0.92 11.29
CA VAL A 11 5.61 1.13 11.20
C VAL A 11 5.39 2.44 10.47
N LEU A 12 4.98 2.35 9.20
CA LEU A 12 4.80 3.51 8.33
C LEU A 12 3.32 3.86 8.21
N GLN A 13 3.01 5.13 8.42
CA GLN A 13 1.70 5.69 8.10
C GLN A 13 1.74 6.21 6.66
N VAL A 14 0.94 5.59 5.80
CA VAL A 14 0.95 5.85 4.37
C VAL A 14 -0.42 6.34 3.92
N GLU A 15 -0.44 7.45 3.20
CA GLU A 15 -1.62 7.98 2.56
C GLU A 15 -1.64 7.56 1.09
N VAL A 16 -2.65 6.77 0.71
CA VAL A 16 -2.93 6.43 -0.69
C VAL A 16 -3.71 7.58 -1.33
N THR A 17 -3.11 8.19 -2.35
CA THR A 17 -3.67 9.29 -3.14
C THR A 17 -4.45 8.77 -4.35
N TYR A 18 -3.94 7.71 -4.99
CA TYR A 18 -4.58 7.06 -6.14
C TYR A 18 -4.55 5.54 -5.97
N CYS A 19 -5.66 4.87 -6.30
CA CYS A 19 -5.76 3.42 -6.25
C CYS A 19 -6.71 2.97 -7.36
N GLU A 20 -6.16 2.24 -8.32
CA GLU A 20 -6.89 1.59 -9.40
C GLU A 20 -6.71 0.08 -9.31
N ASP A 21 -7.82 -0.65 -9.27
CA ASP A 21 -7.84 -2.11 -9.28
C ASP A 21 -8.99 -2.55 -10.19
N ILE A 22 -8.68 -2.56 -11.48
CA ILE A 22 -9.55 -3.02 -12.55
C ILE A 22 -9.20 -4.48 -12.82
N LYS A 23 -10.13 -5.37 -12.46
CA LYS A 23 -9.94 -6.80 -12.68
C LYS A 23 -9.95 -7.10 -14.19
N PRO A 24 -9.08 -8.02 -14.67
CA PRO A 24 -9.18 -8.52 -16.03
C PRO A 24 -10.56 -9.11 -16.28
N SER A 25 -11.17 -8.71 -17.38
CA SER A 25 -12.47 -9.24 -17.81
C SER A 25 -12.33 -9.89 -19.18
N TRP A 26 -12.05 -11.19 -19.20
CA TRP A 26 -11.85 -11.95 -20.45
C TRP A 26 -13.08 -12.04 -21.35
N ASN A 27 -14.24 -11.57 -20.88
CA ASN A 27 -15.52 -11.61 -21.57
C ASN A 27 -15.96 -10.21 -22.07
N THR A 28 -15.10 -9.20 -21.97
CA THR A 28 -15.36 -7.84 -22.45
C THR A 28 -14.79 -7.67 -23.85
N TRP A 29 -15.63 -7.26 -24.81
CA TRP A 29 -15.26 -6.95 -26.19
C TRP A 29 -15.19 -5.44 -26.46
N ASN A 30 -15.23 -4.60 -25.42
CA ASN A 30 -15.30 -3.14 -25.55
C ASN A 30 -13.94 -2.47 -25.81
N SER A 31 -12.84 -3.02 -25.30
CA SER A 31 -11.48 -2.50 -25.50
C SER A 31 -10.45 -3.59 -25.22
N ASP A 32 -9.38 -3.67 -26.02
CA ASP A 32 -8.27 -4.63 -25.82
C ASP A 32 -7.61 -4.49 -24.44
N TRP A 33 -7.71 -3.32 -23.80
CA TRP A 33 -7.18 -3.05 -22.46
C TRP A 33 -8.02 -3.65 -21.32
N ASP A 34 -9.34 -3.82 -21.52
CA ASP A 34 -10.23 -4.44 -20.53
C ASP A 34 -9.96 -5.95 -20.34
N TYR A 35 -9.20 -6.53 -21.28
CA TYR A 35 -8.79 -7.94 -21.27
C TYR A 35 -7.72 -8.23 -20.20
N PHE A 36 -6.77 -7.31 -20.01
CA PHE A 36 -5.64 -7.50 -19.08
C PHE A 36 -5.93 -7.00 -17.66
N GLY A 37 -6.83 -6.02 -17.52
CA GLY A 37 -7.00 -5.30 -16.26
C GLY A 37 -5.78 -4.45 -15.92
N SER A 38 -5.94 -3.55 -14.95
CA SER A 38 -4.87 -2.66 -14.49
C SER A 38 -4.91 -2.58 -12.97
N ARG A 39 -3.72 -2.55 -12.37
CA ARG A 39 -3.55 -2.41 -10.93
C ARG A 39 -2.46 -1.37 -10.69
N GLU A 40 -2.88 -0.17 -10.33
CA GLU A 40 -2.00 0.97 -10.07
C GLU A 40 -2.27 1.54 -8.69
N LEU A 41 -1.20 1.97 -8.02
CA LEU A 41 -1.28 2.50 -6.67
C LEU A 41 -0.25 3.62 -6.51
N GLU A 42 -0.73 4.81 -6.18
CA GLU A 42 0.11 5.94 -5.77
C GLU A 42 -0.11 6.24 -4.30
N PHE A 43 0.99 6.43 -3.58
CA PHE A 43 0.97 6.64 -2.15
C PHE A 43 2.07 7.59 -1.70
N GLN A 44 1.85 8.19 -0.54
CA GLN A 44 2.77 9.11 0.12
C GLN A 44 2.97 8.66 1.57
N ILE A 45 4.23 8.60 1.99
CA ILE A 45 4.56 8.26 3.38
C ILE A 45 4.42 9.54 4.21
N VAL A 46 3.52 9.52 5.20
CA VAL A 46 3.19 10.68 6.04
C VAL A 46 4.05 10.70 7.30
N SER A 47 4.21 9.55 7.95
CA SER A 47 5.01 9.39 9.16
C SER A 47 5.50 7.95 9.28
N GLY A 48 6.47 7.73 10.15
CA GLY A 48 7.00 6.41 10.45
C GLY A 48 7.44 6.31 11.89
N THR A 49 7.31 5.13 12.48
CA THR A 49 7.81 4.80 13.80
C THR A 49 8.73 3.58 13.68
N MET A 50 9.94 3.68 14.19
CA MET A 50 10.88 2.57 14.32
C MET A 50 10.90 2.10 15.77
N TYR A 51 11.20 0.83 16.00
CA TYR A 51 11.46 0.30 17.34
C TYR A 51 12.94 0.00 17.50
N ASP A 52 13.55 0.47 18.59
CA ASP A 52 14.92 0.11 18.94
C ASP A 52 15.00 -1.32 19.53
N GLU A 53 16.21 -1.74 19.93
CA GLU A 53 16.46 -3.06 20.52
C GLU A 53 15.76 -3.27 21.89
N ASP A 54 15.36 -2.19 22.57
CA ASP A 54 14.60 -2.18 23.82
C ASP A 54 13.07 -2.09 23.57
N GLY A 55 12.64 -2.04 22.30
CA GLY A 55 11.24 -1.95 21.89
C GLY A 55 10.63 -0.57 22.12
N VAL A 56 11.44 0.48 22.23
CA VAL A 56 10.96 1.85 22.40
C VAL A 56 10.58 2.45 21.04
N PRO A 57 9.36 2.99 20.87
CA PRO A 57 8.97 3.65 19.63
C PRO A 57 9.74 4.96 19.47
N MET A 58 10.47 5.08 18.36
CA MET A 58 11.17 6.29 17.93
C MET A 58 10.55 6.79 16.63
N ASP A 59 10.31 8.11 16.56
CA ASP A 59 9.80 8.74 15.34
C ASP A 59 10.89 8.74 14.25
N VAL A 60 10.53 8.32 13.05
CA VAL A 60 11.43 8.28 11.90
C VAL A 60 11.52 9.69 11.33
N CYS A 61 12.74 10.24 11.28
CA CYS A 61 12.94 11.59 10.81
C CYS A 61 12.58 11.73 9.32
N GLN A 62 12.23 12.96 8.91
CA GLN A 62 11.78 13.23 7.54
C GLN A 62 12.81 12.86 6.45
N MET A 63 14.12 12.94 6.77
CA MET A 63 15.18 12.52 5.85
C MET A 63 15.13 11.00 5.60
N GLU A 64 14.90 10.22 6.64
CA GLU A 64 14.85 8.77 6.53
C GLU A 64 13.55 8.32 5.86
N LEU A 65 12.42 8.99 6.13
CA LEU A 65 11.18 8.78 5.38
C LEU A 65 11.36 9.04 3.88
N ALA A 66 12.11 10.08 3.50
CA ALA A 66 12.41 10.35 2.10
C ALA A 66 13.26 9.24 1.47
N VAL A 67 14.26 8.72 2.20
CA VAL A 67 15.07 7.58 1.75
C VAL A 67 14.20 6.33 1.55
N ILE A 68 13.28 6.06 2.48
CA ILE A 68 12.34 4.93 2.37
C ILE A 68 11.40 5.12 1.16
N ALA A 69 10.90 6.33 0.93
CA ALA A 69 10.01 6.66 -0.18
C ALA A 69 10.69 6.54 -1.56
N GLU A 70 12.00 6.81 -1.65
CA GLU A 70 12.76 6.70 -2.90
C GLU A 70 13.48 5.35 -3.05
N SER A 71 13.53 4.54 -1.98
CA SER A 71 14.24 3.27 -2.01
C SER A 71 13.51 2.22 -2.85
N LYS A 72 14.24 1.69 -3.83
CA LYS A 72 13.76 0.61 -4.71
C LYS A 72 13.44 -0.69 -3.99
N GLU A 73 13.90 -0.86 -2.76
CA GLU A 73 13.65 -2.06 -1.96
C GLU A 73 12.41 -1.88 -1.08
N TYR A 74 12.26 -0.72 -0.43
CA TYR A 74 11.14 -0.45 0.46
C TYR A 74 9.84 -0.16 -0.29
N VAL A 75 9.89 0.60 -1.39
CA VAL A 75 8.70 0.94 -2.20
C VAL A 75 7.87 -0.29 -2.59
N PRO A 76 8.42 -1.35 -3.20
CA PRO A 76 7.63 -2.54 -3.56
C PRO A 76 7.13 -3.32 -2.34
N MET A 77 7.83 -3.29 -1.21
CA MET A 77 7.38 -3.92 0.03
C MET A 77 6.16 -3.18 0.61
N ILE A 78 6.24 -1.85 0.66
CA ILE A 78 5.15 -0.97 1.09
C ILE A 78 3.94 -1.16 0.18
N GLU A 79 4.14 -1.15 -1.14
CA GLU A 79 3.08 -1.36 -2.12
C GLU A 79 2.38 -2.71 -1.92
N LYS A 80 3.16 -3.79 -1.73
CA LYS A 80 2.62 -5.12 -1.47
C LYS A 80 1.82 -5.18 -0.16
N ALA A 81 2.30 -4.53 0.89
CA ALA A 81 1.60 -4.45 2.17
C ALA A 81 0.29 -3.66 2.06
N LEU A 82 0.31 -2.52 1.34
CA LEU A 82 -0.88 -1.73 1.05
C LEU A 82 -1.91 -2.55 0.28
N TRP A 83 -1.48 -3.26 -0.76
CA TRP A 83 -2.38 -4.12 -1.52
C TRP A 83 -3.01 -5.23 -0.69
N PHE A 84 -2.26 -5.83 0.22
CA PHE A 84 -2.80 -6.82 1.16
C PHE A 84 -3.91 -6.21 2.03
N GLU A 85 -3.71 -5.00 2.55
CA GLU A 85 -4.70 -4.33 3.40
C GLU A 85 -5.93 -3.86 2.59
N ILE A 86 -5.73 -3.33 1.38
CA ILE A 86 -6.79 -2.96 0.44
C ILE A 86 -7.64 -4.18 0.08
N ASP A 87 -7.02 -5.30 -0.28
CA ASP A 87 -7.72 -6.54 -0.65
C ASP A 87 -8.44 -7.16 0.56
N GLY A 88 -7.82 -7.10 1.74
CA GLY A 88 -8.43 -7.52 3.00
C GLY A 88 -9.66 -6.67 3.35
N ARG A 89 -9.59 -5.35 3.12
CA ARG A 89 -10.71 -4.43 3.32
C ARG A 89 -11.83 -4.65 2.30
N LYS A 90 -11.51 -4.88 1.03
CA LYS A 90 -12.49 -5.24 -0.01
C LYS A 90 -13.23 -6.53 0.33
N ARG A 91 -12.51 -7.58 0.77
CA ARG A 91 -13.12 -8.85 1.22
C ARG A 91 -14.05 -8.66 2.43
N ARG A 92 -13.66 -7.83 3.39
CA ARG A 92 -14.50 -7.50 4.56
C ARG A 92 -15.77 -6.73 4.17
N MET A 93 -15.68 -5.80 3.22
CA MET A 93 -16.86 -5.08 2.72
C MET A 93 -17.77 -5.98 1.88
N GLY A 94 -17.22 -6.82 1.01
CA GLY A 94 -18.00 -7.77 0.22
C GLY A 94 -18.78 -8.77 1.09
N ARG A 95 -18.22 -9.19 2.25
CA ARG A 95 -18.92 -10.05 3.22
C ARG A 95 -20.03 -9.36 4.02
N LYS A 96 -20.09 -8.02 4.03
CA LYS A 96 -21.21 -7.28 4.65
C LYS A 96 -22.38 -7.03 3.69
N ALA A 97 -22.21 -7.36 2.41
CA ALA A 97 -23.23 -7.20 1.37
C ALA A 97 -23.87 -8.53 0.92
N ALA A 98 -23.60 -9.63 1.63
CA ALA A 98 -24.14 -10.97 1.37
C ALA A 98 -25.01 -11.45 2.54
#